data_AF-A0A258ILU1-F1
#
_entry.id   AF-A0A258ILU1-F1
#
_cell.length_a   1.000
_cell.length_b   1.000
_cell.length_c   1.000
_cell.angle_alpha   90.00
_cell.angle_beta   90.00
_cell.angle_gamma   90.00
#
_symmetry.space_group_name_H-M   'P 1'
#
loop_
_entity.id
_entity.type
_entity.pdbx_description
1 polymer ?
#
loop_
_entity_poly.entity_id
_entity_poly.type
_entity_poly.pdbx_seq_one_letter_code
_entity_poly.pdbx_strand_id
1 'polypeptide(L)'
;MGAARPNGVVLALGSNDLQPIADGDTKVEPLTDRWQELYAKRVADVLGALRTRTGNIILVGLAPVQNPALFADYEKLNDVLRAQAVRAGVVFAPVWDGFVDDDGKYAASGAAVDGQRRRLRFNDGVRFTRAGARKLAFFTQKDLTRFLSEAPRIEEPQGADGRSGPLSLSDIARGASTLAGGPASASAPIAVKLQPNEAARALLEGTPMPVVPGRADDYSWPPGAAATAAAAAAPVGAPPVDDRTPAQAPPP
;
A
#
# COMPACT_ATOMS: atom_id res chain seq x y z
N MET A 1 6.52 35.29 -10.82
CA MET A 1 7.08 34.00 -10.36
C MET A 1 5.90 33.07 -10.12
N GLY A 2 5.72 32.03 -10.95
CA GLY A 2 4.58 31.11 -10.79
C GLY A 2 4.66 30.39 -9.45
N ALA A 3 3.55 30.28 -8.72
CA ALA A 3 3.53 29.57 -7.44
C ALA A 3 3.94 28.11 -7.66
N ALA A 4 4.93 27.64 -6.90
CA ALA A 4 5.38 26.25 -6.95
C ALA A 4 4.21 25.31 -6.64
N ARG A 5 4.00 24.30 -7.49
CA ARG A 5 2.98 23.27 -7.27
C ARG A 5 3.61 22.10 -6.51
N PRO A 6 3.05 21.67 -5.37
CA PRO A 6 3.61 20.55 -4.61
C PRO A 6 3.30 19.22 -5.29
N ASN A 7 4.29 18.31 -5.33
CA ASN A 7 4.12 16.95 -5.86
C ASN A 7 3.25 16.07 -4.94
N GLY A 8 3.16 16.42 -3.67
CA GLY A 8 2.27 15.79 -2.70
C GLY A 8 2.16 16.62 -1.42
N VAL A 9 1.09 16.40 -0.66
CA VAL A 9 0.81 17.09 0.60
C VAL A 9 0.52 16.05 1.69
N VAL A 10 1.19 16.18 2.83
CA VAL A 10 0.88 15.43 4.05
C VAL A 10 0.20 16.39 5.01
N LEU A 11 -1.02 16.07 5.43
CA LEU A 11 -1.86 16.89 6.27
C LEU A 11 -2.10 16.18 7.61
N ALA A 12 -1.67 16.79 8.70
CA ALA A 12 -1.96 16.34 10.06
C ALA A 12 -2.74 17.45 10.78
N LEU A 13 -3.99 17.15 11.15
CA LEU A 13 -4.92 18.09 11.80
C LEU A 13 -5.78 17.36 12.83
N GLY A 14 -6.54 18.09 13.64
CA GLY A 14 -7.47 17.51 14.60
C GLY A 14 -7.03 17.57 16.07
N SER A 15 -5.71 17.54 16.36
CA SER A 15 -5.24 17.37 17.75
C SER A 15 -5.64 18.52 18.68
N ASN A 16 -5.82 19.72 18.11
CA ASN A 16 -6.24 20.93 18.83
C ASN A 16 -7.66 21.39 18.45
N ASP A 17 -8.38 20.58 17.67
CA ASP A 17 -9.59 21.02 17.01
C ASP A 17 -10.85 20.74 17.84
N LEU A 18 -10.72 19.93 18.91
CA LEU A 18 -11.77 19.66 19.91
C LEU A 18 -12.06 20.92 20.75
N GLN A 19 -12.65 21.91 20.09
CA GLN A 19 -13.05 23.19 20.66
C GLN A 19 -14.47 23.49 20.17
N PRO A 20 -15.29 24.22 20.95
CA PRO A 20 -16.61 24.61 20.53
C PRO A 20 -16.57 25.36 19.19
N ILE A 21 -17.47 24.99 18.27
CA ILE A 21 -17.58 25.64 16.96
C ILE A 21 -18.74 26.63 17.01
N ALA A 22 -18.49 27.86 16.56
CA ALA A 22 -19.55 28.85 16.38
C ALA A 22 -20.49 28.44 15.24
N ASP A 23 -21.80 28.50 15.51
CA ASP A 23 -22.89 28.31 14.55
C ASP A 23 -23.91 29.43 14.79
N GLY A 24 -23.77 30.51 14.00
CA GLY A 24 -24.49 31.78 14.23
C GLY A 24 -24.14 32.38 15.59
N ASP A 25 -25.16 32.67 16.40
CA ASP A 25 -25.02 33.25 17.74
C ASP A 25 -24.71 32.20 18.83
N THR A 26 -24.69 30.91 18.47
CA THR A 26 -24.47 29.81 19.41
C THR A 26 -23.09 29.18 19.26
N LYS A 27 -22.59 28.60 20.36
CA LYS A 27 -21.42 27.71 20.33
C LYS A 27 -21.91 26.28 20.48
N VAL A 28 -21.49 25.44 19.55
CA VAL A 28 -21.80 24.02 19.53
C VAL A 28 -20.65 23.28 20.21
N GLU A 29 -20.97 22.47 21.22
CA GLU A 29 -19.98 21.72 21.98
C GLU A 29 -19.34 20.59 21.15
N PRO A 30 -18.05 20.26 21.37
CA PRO A 30 -17.33 19.23 20.63
C PRO A 30 -18.07 17.90 20.58
N LEU A 31 -17.91 17.20 19.45
CA LEU A 31 -18.39 15.82 19.22
C LEU A 31 -19.91 15.59 19.30
N THR A 32 -20.71 16.62 19.52
CA THR A 32 -22.16 16.56 19.24
C THR A 32 -22.40 16.36 17.74
N ASP A 33 -23.55 15.80 17.35
CA ASP A 33 -23.86 15.54 15.94
C ASP A 33 -23.70 16.80 15.08
N ARG A 34 -24.23 17.93 15.58
CA ARG A 34 -24.10 19.23 14.90
C ARG A 34 -22.65 19.68 14.78
N TRP A 35 -21.85 19.49 15.83
CA TRP A 35 -20.43 19.82 15.78
C TRP A 35 -19.68 18.96 14.75
N GLN A 36 -19.98 17.66 14.70
CA GLN A 36 -19.37 16.74 13.74
C GLN A 36 -19.71 17.13 12.30
N GLU A 37 -20.95 17.55 12.02
CA GLU A 37 -21.33 18.09 10.71
C GLU A 37 -20.52 19.33 10.34
N LEU A 38 -20.42 20.30 11.24
CA LEU A 38 -19.69 21.54 11.02
C LEU A 38 -18.19 21.30 10.84
N TYR A 39 -17.61 20.42 11.67
CA TYR A 39 -16.21 20.04 11.57
C TYR A 39 -15.92 19.24 10.29
N ALA A 40 -16.77 18.27 9.94
CA ALA A 40 -16.71 17.54 8.69
C ALA A 40 -16.72 18.46 7.47
N LYS A 41 -17.59 19.48 7.47
CA LYS A 41 -17.63 20.51 6.43
C LYS A 41 -16.31 21.29 6.36
N ARG A 42 -15.75 21.72 7.49
CA ARG A 42 -14.44 22.42 7.51
C ARG A 42 -13.31 21.56 6.95
N VAL A 43 -13.25 20.29 7.32
CA VAL A 43 -12.26 19.34 6.78
C VAL A 43 -12.46 19.16 5.27
N ALA A 44 -13.70 19.00 4.81
CA ALA A 44 -14.02 18.91 3.39
C ALA A 44 -13.58 20.17 2.62
N ASP A 45 -13.83 21.37 3.17
CA ASP A 45 -13.44 22.64 2.57
C ASP A 45 -11.90 22.74 2.44
N VAL A 46 -11.14 22.31 3.47
CA VAL A 46 -9.67 22.24 3.44
C VAL A 46 -9.17 21.25 2.39
N LEU A 47 -9.71 20.03 2.37
CA LEU A 47 -9.32 19.00 1.41
C LEU A 47 -9.65 19.42 -0.02
N GLY A 48 -10.82 20.01 -0.24
CA GLY A 48 -11.24 20.56 -1.53
C GLY A 48 -10.28 21.65 -2.02
N ALA A 49 -9.91 22.59 -1.16
CA ALA A 49 -8.94 23.63 -1.49
C ALA A 49 -7.57 23.05 -1.87
N LEU A 50 -7.09 22.02 -1.17
CA LEU A 50 -5.83 21.35 -1.49
C LEU A 50 -5.90 20.58 -2.82
N ARG A 51 -7.03 19.92 -3.11
CA ARG A 51 -7.24 19.17 -4.36
C ARG A 51 -7.14 20.05 -5.61
N THR A 52 -7.44 21.34 -5.51
CA THR A 52 -7.23 22.29 -6.62
C THR A 52 -5.76 22.47 -7.00
N ARG A 53 -4.83 22.11 -6.10
CA ARG A 53 -3.38 22.25 -6.31
C ARG A 53 -2.68 20.93 -6.59
N THR A 54 -3.14 19.84 -5.98
CA THR A 54 -2.58 18.48 -6.16
C THR A 54 -3.60 17.41 -5.75
N GLY A 55 -3.68 16.29 -6.47
CA GLY A 55 -4.48 15.12 -6.04
C GLY A 55 -3.71 14.18 -5.10
N ASN A 56 -2.41 14.40 -4.90
CA ASN A 56 -1.56 13.58 -4.06
C ASN A 56 -1.61 14.07 -2.60
N ILE A 57 -2.69 13.76 -1.88
CA ILE A 57 -2.91 14.20 -0.50
C ILE A 57 -2.97 13.00 0.45
N ILE A 58 -2.23 13.06 1.55
CA ILE A 58 -2.29 12.11 2.67
C ILE A 58 -2.86 12.84 3.88
N LEU A 59 -4.04 12.44 4.35
CA LEU A 59 -4.60 12.85 5.64
C LEU A 59 -4.14 11.87 6.72
N VAL A 60 -3.40 12.36 7.70
CA VAL A 60 -2.88 11.57 8.81
C VAL A 60 -3.91 11.51 9.93
N GLY A 61 -4.25 10.30 10.37
CA GLY A 61 -5.08 10.11 11.55
C GLY A 61 -4.39 10.58 12.84
N LEU A 62 -5.18 10.86 13.86
CA LEU A 62 -4.71 11.13 15.20
C LEU A 62 -4.24 9.84 15.87
N ALA A 63 -3.11 9.92 16.56
CA ALA A 63 -2.60 8.80 17.34
C ALA A 63 -3.10 8.88 18.78
N PRO A 64 -3.34 7.75 19.45
CA PRO A 64 -3.89 7.67 20.81
C PRO A 64 -3.03 8.38 21.84
N VAL A 65 -3.68 9.04 22.80
CA VAL A 65 -3.05 9.78 23.91
C VAL A 65 -3.34 9.13 25.25
N GLN A 66 -2.55 9.48 26.27
CA GLN A 66 -2.66 8.84 27.59
C GLN A 66 -3.96 9.19 28.34
N ASN A 67 -4.48 10.40 28.15
CA ASN A 67 -5.71 10.84 28.81
C ASN A 67 -6.91 10.05 28.26
N PRO A 68 -7.68 9.32 29.10
CA PRO A 68 -8.77 8.47 28.63
C PRO A 68 -9.90 9.20 27.89
N ALA A 69 -10.24 10.43 28.32
CA ALA A 69 -11.27 11.22 27.66
C ALA A 69 -10.80 11.65 26.26
N LEU A 70 -9.60 12.23 26.17
CA LEU A 70 -9.03 12.61 24.88
C LEU A 70 -8.74 11.41 23.97
N PHE A 71 -8.44 10.23 24.53
CA PHE A 71 -8.29 8.99 23.78
C PHE A 71 -9.61 8.66 23.04
N ALA A 72 -10.73 8.60 23.77
CA ALA A 72 -12.03 8.33 23.18
C ALA A 72 -12.48 9.43 22.19
N ASP A 73 -12.16 10.69 22.49
CA ASP A 73 -12.47 11.81 21.62
C ASP A 73 -11.66 11.75 20.30
N TYR A 74 -10.39 11.36 20.36
CA TYR A 74 -9.55 11.17 19.17
C TYR A 74 -10.01 9.99 18.31
N GLU A 75 -10.56 8.94 18.92
CA GLU A 75 -11.17 7.82 18.21
C GLU A 75 -12.35 8.30 17.35
N LYS A 76 -13.30 9.03 17.96
CA LYS A 76 -14.44 9.62 17.24
C LYS A 76 -13.99 10.61 16.16
N LEU A 77 -12.98 11.43 16.46
CA LEU A 77 -12.46 12.40 15.50
C LEU A 77 -11.80 11.70 14.30
N ASN A 78 -11.11 10.59 14.53
CA ASN A 78 -10.55 9.77 13.47
C ASN A 78 -11.63 9.20 12.54
N ASP A 79 -12.80 8.82 13.04
CA ASP A 79 -13.91 8.36 12.20
C ASP A 79 -14.38 9.47 11.25
N VAL A 80 -14.51 10.70 11.75
CA VAL A 80 -14.84 11.87 10.92
C VAL A 80 -13.77 12.11 9.87
N LEU A 81 -12.48 12.11 10.25
CA LEU A 81 -11.36 12.33 9.33
C LEU A 81 -11.29 11.23 8.25
N ARG A 82 -11.44 9.97 8.64
CA ARG A 82 -11.46 8.83 7.72
C ARG A 82 -12.62 8.95 6.73
N ALA A 83 -13.82 9.28 7.22
CA ALA A 83 -14.99 9.47 6.36
C ALA A 83 -14.77 10.62 5.36
N GLN A 84 -14.18 11.74 5.79
CA GLN A 84 -13.88 12.85 4.88
C GLN A 84 -12.78 12.51 3.89
N ALA A 85 -11.76 11.75 4.28
CA ALA A 85 -10.72 11.29 3.37
C ALA A 85 -11.30 10.43 2.24
N VAL A 86 -12.17 9.47 2.59
CA VAL A 86 -12.86 8.61 1.62
C VAL A 86 -13.73 9.44 0.68
N ARG A 87 -14.54 10.35 1.19
CA ARG A 87 -15.41 11.22 0.37
C ARG A 87 -14.62 12.12 -0.57
N ALA A 88 -13.50 12.65 -0.10
CA ALA A 88 -12.62 13.50 -0.90
C ALA A 88 -11.69 12.70 -1.83
N GLY A 89 -11.70 11.36 -1.79
CA GLY A 89 -10.80 10.52 -2.59
C GLY A 89 -9.32 10.77 -2.30
N VAL A 90 -8.98 11.07 -1.04
CA VAL A 90 -7.59 11.27 -0.59
C VAL A 90 -7.14 10.09 0.28
N VAL A 91 -5.84 9.88 0.39
CA VAL A 91 -5.29 8.78 1.19
C VAL A 91 -5.44 9.10 2.67
N PHE A 92 -6.04 8.19 3.44
CA PHE A 92 -6.02 8.27 4.92
C PHE A 92 -4.92 7.37 5.46
N ALA A 93 -4.02 7.92 6.28
CA ALA A 93 -2.98 7.14 6.97
C ALA A 93 -3.47 6.75 8.38
N PRO A 94 -3.90 5.49 8.60
CA PRO A 94 -4.33 5.02 9.91
C PRO A 94 -3.11 4.74 10.79
N VAL A 95 -2.88 5.60 11.78
CA VAL A 95 -1.71 5.49 12.67
C VAL A 95 -2.02 4.80 14.01
N TRP A 96 -3.31 4.61 14.32
CA TRP A 96 -3.79 4.20 15.65
C TRP A 96 -3.12 2.92 16.17
N ASP A 97 -3.18 1.87 15.37
CA ASP A 97 -2.65 0.54 15.70
C ASP A 97 -1.12 0.55 15.94
N GLY A 98 -0.43 1.58 15.47
CA GLY A 98 0.99 1.77 15.71
C GLY A 98 1.34 2.26 17.13
N PHE A 99 0.36 2.73 17.91
CA PHE A 99 0.61 3.37 19.21
C PHE A 99 -0.26 2.83 20.34
N VAL A 100 -0.96 1.74 20.08
CA VAL A 100 -1.65 0.94 21.10
C VAL A 100 -0.85 -0.32 21.46
N ASP A 101 -1.18 -0.93 22.58
CA ASP A 101 -0.74 -2.28 22.95
C ASP A 101 -1.65 -3.36 22.35
N ASP A 102 -1.39 -4.62 22.71
CA ASP A 102 -2.14 -5.77 22.22
C ASP A 102 -3.62 -5.79 22.68
N ASP A 103 -3.94 -5.03 23.73
CA ASP A 103 -5.32 -4.83 24.22
C ASP A 103 -6.01 -3.63 23.53
N GLY A 104 -5.34 -2.93 22.61
CA GLY A 104 -5.83 -1.71 22.00
C GLY A 104 -5.78 -0.47 22.91
N LYS A 105 -5.07 -0.54 24.04
CA LYS A 105 -4.93 0.58 24.98
C LYS A 105 -3.72 1.43 24.64
N TYR A 106 -3.71 2.68 25.13
CA TYR A 106 -2.58 3.58 24.98
C TYR A 106 -1.25 2.96 25.45
N ALA A 107 -0.23 2.99 24.59
CA ALA A 107 1.12 2.53 24.92
C ALA A 107 2.16 3.65 24.76
N ALA A 108 2.81 4.04 25.86
CA ALA A 108 3.90 5.02 25.83
C ALA A 108 5.18 4.49 25.15
N SER A 109 5.34 3.16 25.11
CA SER A 109 6.46 2.44 24.49
C SER A 109 5.95 1.28 23.65
N GLY A 110 6.64 0.97 22.57
CA GLY A 110 6.27 -0.11 21.66
C GLY A 110 7.38 -0.40 20.65
N ALA A 111 7.13 -1.31 19.72
CA ALA A 111 8.05 -1.58 18.62
C ALA A 111 8.25 -0.31 17.77
N ALA A 112 9.49 0.13 17.59
CA ALA A 112 9.85 1.16 16.62
C ALA A 112 9.92 0.57 15.20
N VAL A 113 10.30 1.38 14.21
CA VAL A 113 10.36 0.97 12.79
C VAL A 113 11.30 -0.21 12.53
N ASP A 114 12.32 -0.39 13.37
CA ASP A 114 13.27 -1.51 13.35
C ASP A 114 12.83 -2.71 14.22
N GLY A 115 11.58 -2.71 14.71
CA GLY A 115 11.04 -3.74 15.60
C GLY A 115 11.49 -3.65 17.06
N GLN A 116 12.50 -2.83 17.38
CA GLN A 116 13.02 -2.72 18.74
C GLN A 116 12.06 -1.96 19.64
N ARG A 117 11.83 -2.47 20.85
CA ARG A 117 11.00 -1.78 21.85
C ARG A 117 11.68 -0.48 22.27
N ARG A 118 11.04 0.65 21.98
CA ARG A 118 11.49 1.99 22.41
C ARG A 118 10.32 2.79 22.93
N ARG A 119 10.67 3.84 23.65
CA ARG A 119 9.71 4.83 24.10
C ARG A 119 9.25 5.71 22.94
N LEU A 120 7.95 5.72 22.66
CA LEU A 120 7.35 6.42 21.52
C LEU A 120 6.71 7.76 21.91
N ARG A 121 6.27 7.90 23.16
CA ARG A 121 5.67 9.12 23.71
C ARG A 121 6.49 9.71 24.87
N PHE A 122 6.44 11.02 25.04
CA PHE A 122 6.98 11.70 26.22
C PHE A 122 6.13 11.42 27.47
N ASN A 123 6.61 11.86 28.65
CA ASN A 123 5.91 11.62 29.93
C ASN A 123 4.57 12.35 30.01
N ASP A 124 4.33 13.32 29.13
CA ASP A 124 3.07 14.04 29.03
C ASP A 124 1.95 13.24 28.34
N GLY A 125 2.27 12.07 27.78
CA GLY A 125 1.28 11.22 27.15
C GLY A 125 0.78 11.70 25.78
N VAL A 126 1.28 12.83 25.27
CA VAL A 126 0.77 13.50 24.06
C VAL A 126 1.86 13.72 23.03
N ARG A 127 3.07 14.14 23.39
CA ARG A 127 4.11 14.41 22.38
C ARG A 127 4.87 13.14 22.02
N PHE A 128 5.35 13.08 20.78
CA PHE A 128 6.17 11.97 20.31
C PHE A 128 7.65 12.19 20.62
N THR A 129 8.34 11.10 20.97
CA THR A 129 9.81 11.07 20.94
C THR A 129 10.31 11.03 19.49
N ARG A 130 11.62 11.15 19.26
CA ARG A 130 12.22 10.95 17.92
C ARG A 130 11.87 9.57 17.33
N ALA A 131 11.87 8.52 18.15
CA ALA A 131 11.49 7.17 17.72
C ALA A 131 9.99 7.10 17.35
N GLY A 132 9.12 7.70 18.17
CA GLY A 132 7.69 7.79 17.90
C GLY A 132 7.37 8.57 16.62
N ALA A 133 8.02 9.72 16.42
CA ALA A 133 7.84 10.53 15.21
C ALA A 133 8.31 9.79 13.94
N ARG A 134 9.42 9.03 14.02
CA ARG A 134 9.87 8.17 12.92
C ARG A 134 8.87 7.06 12.63
N LYS A 135 8.27 6.45 13.67
CA LYS A 135 7.20 5.47 13.50
C LYS A 135 5.96 6.09 12.85
N LEU A 136 5.56 7.29 13.26
CA LEU A 136 4.45 8.03 12.65
C LEU A 136 4.72 8.29 11.16
N ALA A 137 5.92 8.76 10.82
CA ALA A 137 6.33 9.02 9.44
C ALA A 137 6.36 7.74 8.59
N PHE A 138 6.64 6.58 9.18
CA PHE A 138 6.62 5.31 8.47
C PHE A 138 5.24 4.97 7.90
N PHE A 139 4.15 5.35 8.58
CA PHE A 139 2.78 5.13 8.08
C PHE A 139 2.48 5.92 6.81
N THR A 140 3.09 7.09 6.62
CA THR A 140 2.89 7.91 5.42
C THR A 140 3.93 7.64 4.34
N GLN A 141 5.04 6.99 4.69
CA GLN A 141 6.20 6.81 3.81
C GLN A 141 5.86 6.07 2.52
N LYS A 142 5.06 5.00 2.59
CA LYS A 142 4.70 4.21 1.41
C LYS A 142 3.98 5.06 0.36
N ASP A 143 2.92 5.75 0.76
CA ASP A 143 2.11 6.56 -0.15
C ASP A 143 2.87 7.82 -0.59
N LEU A 144 3.65 8.42 0.30
CA LEU A 144 4.49 9.57 -0.07
C LEU A 144 5.56 9.18 -1.10
N THR A 145 6.22 8.03 -0.93
CA THR A 145 7.21 7.55 -1.91
C THR A 145 6.56 7.30 -3.27
N ARG A 146 5.35 6.73 -3.27
CA ARG A 146 4.55 6.58 -4.49
C ARG A 146 4.24 7.92 -5.15
N PHE A 147 3.77 8.91 -4.38
CA PHE A 147 3.47 10.26 -4.88
C PHE A 147 4.68 11.02 -5.42
N LEU A 148 5.87 10.72 -4.92
CA LEU A 148 7.12 11.30 -5.41
C LEU A 148 7.66 10.60 -6.66
N SER A 149 7.30 9.32 -6.85
CA SER A 149 7.74 8.51 -8.00
C SER A 149 6.79 8.64 -9.20
N GLU A 150 5.51 8.86 -8.95
CA GLU A 150 4.49 9.12 -9.97
C GLU A 150 4.34 10.64 -10.20
N ALA A 151 4.08 11.07 -11.44
CA ALA A 151 3.78 12.48 -11.70
C ALA A 151 2.49 12.90 -10.95
N PRO A 152 2.40 14.15 -10.45
CA PRO A 152 1.25 14.60 -9.66
C PRO A 152 -0.04 14.47 -10.48
N ARG A 153 -0.95 13.60 -10.02
CA ARG A 153 -2.26 13.43 -10.63
C ARG A 153 -3.19 14.49 -10.07
N ILE A 154 -3.71 15.37 -10.93
CA ILE A 154 -4.89 16.17 -10.59
C ILE A 154 -6.07 15.35 -11.09
N GLU A 155 -6.76 14.66 -10.18
CA GLU A 155 -8.02 14.00 -10.54
C GLU A 155 -9.11 15.06 -10.60
N GLU A 156 -9.48 15.44 -11.83
CA GLU A 156 -10.75 16.13 -12.09
C GLU A 156 -11.91 15.28 -11.55
N PRO A 157 -12.96 15.91 -10.99
CA PRO A 157 -14.11 15.18 -10.48
C PRO A 157 -14.73 14.41 -11.65
N GLN A 158 -14.53 13.10 -11.65
CA GLN A 158 -15.13 12.23 -12.65
C GLN A 158 -16.64 12.29 -12.47
N GLY A 159 -17.30 12.97 -13.40
CA GLY A 159 -18.72 12.77 -13.67
C GLY A 159 -18.94 11.27 -13.87
N ALA A 160 -20.06 10.79 -13.35
CA ALA A 160 -20.45 9.40 -13.36
C ALA A 160 -20.62 8.87 -14.81
N ASP A 161 -19.52 8.49 -15.45
CA ASP A 161 -19.53 7.63 -16.63
C ASP A 161 -18.66 6.42 -16.31
N GLY A 162 -19.34 5.28 -16.14
CA GLY A 162 -18.80 4.02 -15.65
C GLY A 162 -17.69 3.44 -16.52
N ARG A 163 -16.45 3.85 -16.24
CA ARG A 163 -15.25 3.16 -16.72
C ARG A 163 -14.43 2.64 -15.55
N SER A 164 -14.56 1.33 -15.37
CA SER A 164 -13.68 0.36 -14.73
C SER A 164 -12.41 0.91 -14.09
N GLY A 165 -12.50 1.24 -12.80
CA GLY A 165 -11.33 1.25 -11.90
C GLY A 165 -11.01 -0.17 -11.40
N PRO A 166 -9.85 -0.38 -10.75
CA PRO A 166 -9.47 -1.68 -10.20
C PRO A 166 -10.53 -2.14 -9.17
N LEU A 167 -11.06 -3.34 -9.38
CA LEU A 167 -12.12 -3.94 -8.58
C LEU A 167 -11.70 -4.06 -7.12
N SER A 168 -12.52 -3.55 -6.20
CA SER A 168 -12.35 -3.73 -4.76
C SER A 168 -13.01 -5.04 -4.33
N LEU A 169 -12.46 -5.73 -3.32
CA LEU A 169 -13.01 -6.98 -2.79
C LEU A 169 -14.47 -6.85 -2.31
N SER A 170 -14.92 -5.63 -2.03
CA SER A 170 -16.30 -5.28 -1.66
C SER A 170 -17.28 -5.32 -2.84
N ASP A 171 -16.80 -5.26 -4.08
CA ASP A 171 -17.64 -5.30 -5.28
C ASP A 171 -18.21 -6.72 -5.54
N ILE A 172 -17.59 -7.77 -4.97
CA ILE A 172 -18.02 -9.17 -5.09
C ILE A 172 -19.41 -9.38 -4.47
N ALA A 173 -19.76 -8.61 -3.44
CA ALA A 173 -21.08 -8.69 -2.79
C ALA A 173 -22.23 -8.25 -3.71
N ARG A 174 -21.98 -7.39 -4.71
CA ARG A 174 -23.02 -6.97 -5.67
C ARG A 174 -23.34 -8.03 -6.73
N GLY A 175 -22.50 -9.07 -6.87
CA GLY A 175 -22.72 -10.20 -7.77
C GLY A 175 -23.05 -11.53 -7.07
N ALA A 176 -22.96 -11.58 -5.74
CA ALA A 176 -23.22 -12.81 -4.99
C ALA A 176 -24.70 -13.26 -5.10
N SER A 177 -25.65 -12.32 -5.12
CA SER A 177 -27.08 -12.62 -5.21
C SER A 177 -27.52 -13.14 -6.59
N THR A 178 -26.80 -12.80 -7.66
CA THR A 178 -27.05 -13.31 -9.02
C THR A 178 -26.44 -14.70 -9.25
N LEU A 179 -25.36 -15.04 -8.53
CA LEU A 179 -24.79 -16.39 -8.49
C LEU A 179 -25.58 -17.35 -7.58
N ALA A 180 -26.34 -16.82 -6.62
CA ALA A 180 -27.21 -17.57 -5.70
C ALA A 180 -28.65 -17.81 -6.23
N GLY A 181 -28.91 -17.57 -7.53
CA GLY A 181 -30.20 -17.89 -8.16
C GLY A 181 -31.26 -16.78 -8.15
N GLY A 182 -30.90 -15.52 -7.86
CA GLY A 182 -31.79 -14.38 -8.03
C GLY A 182 -32.16 -14.12 -9.51
N PRO A 183 -33.32 -13.51 -9.81
CA PRO A 183 -33.84 -13.40 -11.17
C PRO A 183 -32.86 -12.65 -12.08
N ALA A 184 -32.33 -13.35 -13.08
CA ALA A 184 -31.36 -12.81 -14.02
C ALA A 184 -31.98 -11.73 -14.90
N SER A 185 -31.42 -10.52 -14.86
CA SER A 185 -31.63 -9.53 -15.92
C SER A 185 -30.78 -9.95 -17.12
N ALA A 186 -31.45 -10.27 -18.22
CA ALA A 186 -30.85 -10.84 -19.42
C ALA A 186 -29.80 -9.91 -20.04
N SER A 187 -28.52 -10.20 -19.81
CA SER A 187 -27.43 -9.69 -20.63
C SER A 187 -27.09 -10.76 -21.66
N ALA A 188 -27.11 -10.38 -22.94
CA ALA A 188 -26.84 -11.26 -24.08
C ALA A 188 -25.50 -11.99 -23.94
N PRO A 189 -25.38 -13.27 -24.33
CA PRO A 189 -24.14 -14.02 -24.17
C PRO A 189 -23.07 -13.48 -25.11
N ILE A 190 -21.91 -13.14 -24.55
CA ILE A 190 -20.68 -12.88 -25.30
C ILE A 190 -20.25 -14.21 -25.92
N ALA A 191 -20.40 -14.35 -27.23
CA ALA A 191 -19.93 -15.51 -27.97
C ALA A 191 -18.39 -15.54 -28.01
N VAL A 192 -17.77 -16.26 -27.07
CA VAL A 192 -16.34 -16.59 -27.16
C VAL A 192 -16.20 -17.74 -28.16
N LYS A 193 -15.73 -17.44 -29.37
CA LYS A 193 -15.28 -18.47 -30.31
C LYS A 193 -13.97 -19.06 -29.79
N LEU A 194 -14.03 -20.13 -28.99
CA LEU A 194 -12.85 -20.94 -28.70
C LEU A 194 -12.45 -21.65 -30.00
N GLN A 195 -11.27 -21.34 -30.53
CA GLN A 195 -10.63 -22.25 -31.47
C GLN A 195 -10.20 -23.51 -30.69
N PRO A 196 -10.38 -24.72 -31.24
CA PRO A 196 -10.03 -25.95 -30.55
C PRO A 196 -8.50 -26.09 -30.55
N ASN A 197 -7.85 -25.52 -29.54
CA ASN A 197 -6.46 -25.83 -29.23
C ASN A 197 -6.39 -27.10 -28.36
N GLU A 198 -5.26 -27.79 -28.37
CA GLU A 198 -5.09 -29.09 -27.70
C GLU A 198 -5.41 -29.05 -26.19
N ALA A 199 -5.24 -27.88 -25.56
CA ALA A 199 -5.65 -27.63 -24.19
C ALA A 199 -7.17 -27.76 -23.97
N ALA A 200 -7.99 -27.37 -24.95
CA ALA A 200 -9.44 -27.54 -24.88
C ALA A 200 -9.85 -29.02 -25.00
N ARG A 201 -9.10 -29.83 -25.76
CA ARG A 201 -9.33 -31.29 -25.84
C ARG A 201 -8.95 -32.01 -24.55
N ALA A 202 -7.84 -31.64 -23.92
CA ALA A 202 -7.45 -32.21 -22.63
C ALA A 202 -8.51 -31.96 -21.54
N LEU A 203 -9.18 -30.80 -21.59
CA LEU A 203 -10.24 -30.42 -20.64
C LEU A 203 -11.59 -31.11 -20.91
N LEU A 204 -11.94 -31.38 -22.17
CA LEU A 204 -13.20 -32.02 -22.53
C LEU A 204 -13.13 -33.56 -22.61
N GLU A 205 -12.04 -34.08 -23.17
CA GLU A 205 -11.89 -35.51 -23.53
C GLU A 205 -10.94 -36.26 -22.58
N GLY A 206 -10.31 -35.56 -21.62
CA GLY A 206 -9.48 -36.17 -20.57
C GLY A 206 -8.20 -36.84 -21.07
N THR A 207 -7.80 -36.60 -22.32
CA THR A 207 -6.57 -37.15 -22.90
C THR A 207 -5.38 -36.27 -22.53
N PRO A 208 -4.27 -36.84 -22.02
CA PRO A 208 -3.10 -36.06 -21.64
C PRO A 208 -2.42 -35.45 -22.86
N MET A 209 -1.91 -34.21 -22.71
CA MET A 209 -1.14 -33.56 -23.77
C MET A 209 0.16 -34.34 -24.05
N PRO A 210 0.65 -34.34 -25.30
CA PRO A 210 1.92 -34.98 -25.62
C PRO A 210 3.06 -34.35 -24.82
N VAL A 211 3.92 -35.19 -24.24
CA VAL A 211 5.05 -34.74 -23.43
C VAL A 211 6.06 -34.02 -24.31
N VAL A 212 6.46 -32.82 -23.90
CA VAL A 212 7.51 -32.03 -24.55
C VAL A 212 8.77 -32.11 -23.67
N PRO A 213 9.92 -32.57 -24.21
CA PRO A 213 11.15 -32.66 -23.43
C PRO A 213 11.53 -31.32 -22.78
N GLY A 214 11.76 -31.33 -21.47
CA GLY A 214 12.14 -30.16 -20.68
C GLY A 214 10.99 -29.37 -20.04
N ARG A 215 9.73 -29.78 -20.21
CA ARG A 215 8.61 -29.26 -19.40
C ARG A 215 8.44 -30.03 -18.09
N ALA A 216 7.77 -29.42 -17.11
CA ALA A 216 7.56 -29.97 -15.76
C ALA A 216 6.71 -31.25 -15.70
N ASP A 217 6.05 -31.62 -16.80
CA ASP A 217 5.25 -32.83 -16.99
C ASP A 217 6.00 -33.95 -17.74
N ASP A 218 7.29 -33.76 -18.03
CA ASP A 218 8.17 -34.81 -18.54
C ASP A 218 8.74 -35.65 -17.39
N TYR A 219 8.09 -36.78 -17.10
CA TYR A 219 8.54 -37.76 -16.11
C TYR A 219 9.35 -38.91 -16.73
N SER A 220 9.83 -38.76 -17.96
CA SER A 220 10.58 -39.82 -18.63
C SER A 220 11.99 -39.99 -18.03
N TRP A 221 12.34 -41.23 -17.71
CA TRP A 221 13.65 -41.63 -17.21
C TRP A 221 14.10 -42.88 -17.97
N PRO A 222 15.37 -42.98 -18.41
CA PRO A 222 16.49 -42.05 -18.21
C PRO A 222 16.41 -40.77 -19.07
N PRO A 223 17.08 -39.67 -18.69
CA PRO A 223 17.00 -38.39 -19.40
C PRO A 223 17.52 -38.54 -20.83
N GLY A 224 16.66 -38.29 -21.82
CA GLY A 224 17.05 -38.33 -23.24
C GLY A 224 18.16 -37.30 -23.51
N ALA A 225 19.32 -37.79 -23.97
CA ALA A 225 20.48 -36.96 -24.28
C ALA A 225 20.10 -35.88 -25.30
N ALA A 226 20.23 -34.61 -24.92
CA ALA A 226 20.15 -33.50 -25.84
C ALA A 226 21.21 -33.68 -26.93
N ALA A 227 20.76 -33.92 -28.17
CA ALA A 227 21.62 -33.99 -29.33
C ALA A 227 22.38 -32.65 -29.45
N THR A 228 23.68 -32.73 -29.18
CA THR A 228 24.65 -31.65 -29.35
C THR A 228 24.83 -31.39 -30.84
N ALA A 229 24.34 -30.25 -31.32
CA ALA A 229 24.80 -29.67 -32.59
C ALA A 229 26.08 -28.86 -32.31
N ALA A 230 27.14 -29.20 -33.05
CA ALA A 230 28.50 -28.72 -32.88
C ALA A 230 28.79 -27.36 -33.55
N ALA A 231 29.97 -26.83 -33.20
CA ALA A 231 30.74 -25.69 -33.77
C ALA A 231 30.38 -24.30 -33.21
N ALA A 232 31.32 -23.45 -32.77
CA ALA A 232 32.74 -23.29 -33.12
C ALA A 232 33.53 -22.63 -31.97
N ALA A 233 34.76 -23.11 -31.70
CA ALA A 233 36.05 -22.42 -31.95
C ALA A 233 36.75 -21.91 -30.66
N ALA A 234 37.89 -22.53 -30.36
CA ALA A 234 38.87 -22.16 -29.33
C ALA A 234 39.70 -20.92 -29.77
N PRO A 235 40.67 -20.32 -29.00
CA PRO A 235 41.80 -21.09 -28.45
C PRO A 235 42.61 -20.54 -27.23
N VAL A 236 43.57 -21.40 -26.83
CA VAL A 236 44.90 -21.20 -26.17
C VAL A 236 45.02 -20.88 -24.67
N GLY A 237 45.72 -21.80 -23.98
CA GLY A 237 46.23 -21.68 -22.61
C GLY A 237 47.72 -21.29 -22.50
N ALA A 238 48.15 -21.15 -21.26
CA ALA A 238 49.35 -20.51 -20.70
C ALA A 238 50.75 -20.98 -21.18
N PRO A 239 51.82 -20.18 -20.94
CA PRO A 239 53.21 -20.58 -21.18
C PRO A 239 53.84 -21.39 -20.00
N PRO A 240 54.97 -22.08 -20.22
CA PRO A 240 55.51 -23.08 -19.29
C PRO A 240 56.52 -22.54 -18.26
N VAL A 241 56.72 -23.33 -17.21
CA VAL A 241 57.76 -23.24 -16.17
C VAL A 241 59.09 -23.83 -16.64
N ASP A 242 60.21 -23.28 -16.18
CA ASP A 242 61.56 -23.86 -16.34
C ASP A 242 62.36 -23.90 -15.02
N ASP A 243 63.36 -24.77 -15.01
CA ASP A 243 63.82 -25.65 -13.94
C ASP A 243 64.96 -25.12 -13.03
N ARG A 244 65.29 -25.89 -11.99
CA ARG A 244 66.17 -25.58 -10.84
C ARG A 244 67.64 -26.05 -10.97
N THR A 245 68.58 -25.18 -10.52
CA THR A 245 69.84 -25.44 -9.68
C THR A 245 71.06 -26.07 -10.44
N PRO A 246 72.36 -26.06 -9.98
CA PRO A 246 72.89 -25.98 -8.60
C PRO A 246 74.32 -25.38 -8.28
N ALA A 247 74.69 -25.52 -6.98
CA ALA A 247 76.04 -25.65 -6.34
C ALA A 247 76.70 -24.39 -5.70
N GLN A 248 77.57 -24.43 -4.66
CA GLN A 248 77.87 -25.26 -3.46
C GLN A 248 78.94 -24.45 -2.65
N ALA A 249 78.99 -24.60 -1.30
CA ALA A 249 79.93 -23.97 -0.33
C ALA A 249 81.42 -24.49 -0.48
N PRO A 250 82.47 -24.19 0.35
CA PRO A 250 82.53 -24.12 1.84
C PRO A 250 83.67 -23.21 2.46
N PRO A 251 84.03 -23.33 3.78
CA PRO A 251 84.85 -22.37 4.57
C PRO A 251 86.26 -22.92 4.98
N PRO A 252 86.98 -22.28 5.92
CA PRO A 252 86.95 -22.73 7.34
C PRO A 252 86.56 -21.65 8.38
#